data_AF-A0A838PP93-F1
#
_entry.id   AF-A0A838PP93-F1
#
_cell.length_a   1.000
_cell.length_b   1.000
_cell.length_c   1.000
_cell.angle_alpha   90.00
_cell.angle_beta   90.00
_cell.angle_gamma   90.00
#
_symmetry.space_group_name_H-M   'P 1'
#
loop_
_entity.id
_entity.type
_entity.pdbx_description
1 polymer ?
#
loop_
_entity_poly.entity_id
_entity_poly.type
_entity_poly.pdbx_seq_one_letter_code
_entity_poly.pdbx_strand_id
1 'polypeptide(L)'
;AQLLAEGWNSPRATVCMHLAPTASRRIYQQRVGRVTRRTPGKEAGIVVDFVHPSTPSDDPVVTLHSLLDRDVYRGGAIVVGPVRRGRGRRLRVERRVLPITPDPERRAQVFERELWRIAVEHLNWGEQHAWAALAGARVASNNWRRAKAMLHFDGTGELRRRYLITCLQRNRNTQLRMRALQEVGALRDPEAFDEAVEIVGGWSREERREGVKTLLQALAERPIGRRDQASRWLWHLAEYSREVHEEYAVSRWPETKRLLGLLVNSSGGAHARNARRLVQATKNQDRRLSAALLAAALAHTPEAQQVLDGARMRMARKPSALARELLRNFPKGRRKRGGRRRRGRGGNKGESENGNVQAVESRKSKKGNSESGDRSQQRPAA
;
A
#
# COMPACT_ATOMS: atom_id res chain seq x y z
N ALA A 1 41.68 -12.35 23.60
CA ALA A 1 40.51 -11.74 24.29
C ALA A 1 40.60 -11.79 25.84
N GLN A 2 41.81 -11.82 26.42
CA GLN A 2 42.04 -12.10 27.86
C GLN A 2 42.11 -10.86 28.77
N LEU A 3 42.53 -9.68 28.27
CA LEU A 3 42.76 -8.47 29.08
C LEU A 3 41.54 -7.94 29.86
N LEU A 4 40.31 -8.13 29.37
CA LEU A 4 39.10 -7.68 30.06
C LEU A 4 38.56 -8.70 31.09
N ALA A 5 39.00 -9.97 31.03
CA ALA A 5 38.66 -10.96 32.05
C ALA A 5 39.60 -10.87 33.27
N GLU A 6 40.87 -10.48 33.05
CA GLU A 6 41.97 -10.55 34.04
C GLU A 6 42.16 -9.27 34.90
N GLY A 7 41.12 -8.48 35.12
CA GLY A 7 41.21 -7.37 36.11
C GLY A 7 41.84 -6.05 35.63
N TRP A 8 42.00 -5.83 34.31
CA TRP A 8 42.38 -4.50 33.78
C TRP A 8 41.41 -3.40 34.24
N ASN A 9 41.88 -2.49 35.09
CA ASN A 9 41.13 -1.37 35.65
C ASN A 9 41.81 -0.05 35.29
N SER A 10 41.50 0.51 34.13
CA SER A 10 41.94 1.86 33.75
C SER A 10 40.76 2.85 33.86
N PRO A 11 40.62 3.58 34.98
CA PRO A 11 39.53 4.55 35.16
C PRO A 11 39.59 5.72 34.18
N ARG A 12 40.75 5.92 33.52
CA ARG A 12 40.94 6.92 32.45
C ARG A 12 40.41 6.46 31.10
N ALA A 13 40.06 5.19 30.92
CA ALA A 13 39.51 4.69 29.66
C ALA A 13 38.21 5.44 29.30
N THR A 14 38.18 6.04 28.11
CA THR A 14 37.06 6.85 27.62
C THR A 14 36.23 6.17 26.54
N VAL A 15 36.78 5.18 25.84
CA VAL A 15 36.09 4.46 24.76
C VAL A 15 36.23 2.94 24.93
N CYS A 16 35.11 2.21 24.82
CA CYS A 16 35.07 0.76 24.72
C CYS A 16 34.52 0.36 23.34
N MET A 17 35.27 -0.43 22.59
CA MET A 17 34.79 -1.06 21.35
C MET A 17 34.56 -2.54 21.61
N HIS A 18 33.31 -2.98 21.60
CA HIS A 18 32.95 -4.37 21.82
C HIS A 18 33.05 -5.15 20.50
N LEU A 19 34.25 -5.67 20.23
CA LEU A 19 34.54 -6.50 19.05
C LEU A 19 34.36 -8.00 19.31
N ALA A 20 34.40 -8.41 20.58
CA ALA A 20 34.21 -9.80 20.99
C ALA A 20 32.83 -9.94 21.67
N PRO A 21 31.82 -10.48 20.96
CA PRO A 21 30.50 -10.71 21.54
C PRO A 21 30.57 -11.65 22.75
N THR A 22 29.62 -11.53 23.67
CA THR A 22 29.56 -12.38 24.88
C THR A 22 28.13 -12.75 25.19
N ALA A 23 27.91 -13.99 25.60
CA ALA A 23 26.61 -14.45 26.08
C ALA A 23 26.35 -14.12 27.56
N SER A 24 27.38 -13.69 28.30
CA SER A 24 27.25 -13.40 29.72
C SER A 24 26.87 -11.95 29.96
N ARG A 25 25.65 -11.73 30.48
CA ARG A 25 25.19 -10.40 30.90
C ARG A 25 26.11 -9.77 31.93
N ARG A 26 26.65 -10.57 32.86
CA ARG A 26 27.58 -10.13 33.89
C ARG A 26 28.90 -9.63 33.29
N ILE A 27 29.50 -10.38 32.37
CA ILE A 27 30.76 -9.97 31.73
C ILE A 27 30.54 -8.71 30.89
N TYR A 28 29.43 -8.64 30.15
CA TYR A 28 29.09 -7.46 29.37
C TYR A 28 28.92 -6.21 30.26
N GLN A 29 28.15 -6.32 31.36
CA GLN A 29 27.99 -5.25 32.35
C GLN A 29 29.33 -4.80 32.96
N GLN A 30 30.22 -5.74 33.28
CA GLN A 30 31.54 -5.41 33.81
C GLN A 30 32.38 -4.62 32.80
N ARG A 31 32.38 -5.01 31.51
CA ARG A 31 33.10 -4.29 30.45
C ARG A 31 32.57 -2.86 30.29
N VAL A 32 31.25 -2.69 30.22
CA VAL A 32 30.60 -1.37 30.15
C VAL A 32 30.94 -0.54 31.39
N GLY A 33 30.81 -1.14 32.59
CA GLY A 33 31.07 -0.48 33.87
C GLY A 33 32.50 0.02 34.04
N ARG A 34 33.50 -0.60 33.40
CA ARG A 34 34.88 -0.11 33.43
C ARG A 34 35.04 1.23 32.71
N VAL A 35 34.29 1.44 31.62
CA VAL A 35 34.39 2.66 30.80
C VAL A 35 33.38 3.74 31.22
N THR A 36 32.31 3.41 31.94
CA THR A 36 31.34 4.41 32.41
C THR A 36 31.63 5.01 33.79
N ARG A 37 32.68 4.55 34.48
CA ARG A 37 33.16 5.15 35.74
C ARG A 37 33.59 6.61 35.55
N ARG A 38 33.22 7.45 36.53
CA ARG A 38 33.60 8.87 36.60
C ARG A 38 35.05 9.01 37.08
N THR A 39 35.81 9.91 36.45
CA THR A 39 37.21 10.20 36.75
C THR A 39 37.47 11.68 36.46
N PRO A 40 38.27 12.41 37.26
CA PRO A 40 38.65 13.79 36.94
C PRO A 40 39.23 13.92 35.53
N GLY A 41 38.79 14.93 34.77
CA GLY A 41 39.21 15.15 33.38
C GLY A 41 38.52 14.28 32.32
N LYS A 42 37.61 13.38 32.71
CA LYS A 42 36.85 12.54 31.77
C LYS A 42 35.45 13.10 31.53
N GLU A 43 35.23 13.62 30.32
CA GLU A 43 33.94 14.21 29.92
C GLU A 43 32.84 13.17 29.69
N ALA A 44 33.17 12.03 29.07
CA ALA A 44 32.22 10.96 28.78
C ALA A 44 32.90 9.59 28.66
N GLY A 45 32.12 8.54 28.94
CA GLY A 45 32.43 7.16 28.53
C GLY A 45 31.63 6.81 27.28
N ILE A 46 32.29 6.34 26.23
CA ILE A 46 31.67 5.94 24.96
C ILE A 46 31.77 4.42 24.83
N VAL A 47 30.62 3.76 24.66
CA VAL A 47 30.55 2.33 24.35
C VAL A 47 30.06 2.18 22.92
N VAL A 48 30.80 1.44 22.12
CA VAL A 48 30.49 1.13 20.72
C VAL A 48 30.31 -0.37 20.59
N ASP A 49 29.07 -0.79 20.34
CA ASP A 49 28.74 -2.16 19.98
C ASP A 49 28.70 -2.32 18.46
N PHE A 50 29.30 -3.38 17.95
CA PHE A 50 29.18 -3.80 16.55
C PHE A 50 28.15 -4.93 16.48
N VAL A 51 26.91 -4.59 16.14
CA VAL A 51 25.78 -5.54 16.06
C VAL A 51 25.32 -5.61 14.61
N HIS A 52 25.13 -6.83 14.10
CA HIS A 52 24.55 -7.01 12.77
C HIS A 52 23.03 -6.76 12.84
N PRO A 53 22.42 -6.01 11.91
CA PRO A 53 20.98 -5.75 11.94
C PRO A 53 20.13 -7.02 11.97
N SER A 54 20.58 -8.09 11.32
CA SER A 54 19.89 -9.39 11.31
C SER A 54 20.18 -10.26 12.54
N THR A 55 20.86 -9.74 13.57
CA THR A 55 21.00 -10.44 14.85
C THR A 55 19.63 -10.50 15.53
N PRO A 56 19.02 -11.69 15.66
CA PRO A 56 17.67 -11.81 16.19
C PRO A 56 17.67 -11.68 17.72
N SER A 57 16.48 -11.55 18.33
CA SER A 57 16.36 -11.35 19.79
C SER A 57 16.70 -12.58 20.62
N ASP A 58 16.69 -13.76 19.99
CA ASP A 58 17.06 -15.06 20.56
C ASP A 58 18.56 -15.37 20.41
N ASP A 59 19.32 -14.46 19.79
CA ASP A 59 20.77 -14.58 19.76
C ASP A 59 21.32 -14.54 21.20
N PRO A 60 22.18 -15.49 21.60
CA PRO A 60 22.74 -15.51 22.94
C PRO A 60 23.60 -14.27 23.25
N VAL A 61 24.02 -13.51 22.25
CA VAL A 61 24.87 -12.33 22.41
C VAL A 61 24.15 -11.21 23.15
N VAL A 62 24.75 -10.80 24.27
CA VAL A 62 24.30 -9.64 25.03
C VAL A 62 24.74 -8.37 24.32
N THR A 63 23.77 -7.49 24.05
CA THR A 63 23.97 -6.17 23.47
C THR A 63 23.58 -5.08 24.47
N LEU A 64 24.00 -3.84 24.23
CA LEU A 64 23.54 -2.71 25.05
C LEU A 64 22.02 -2.57 25.07
N HIS A 65 21.35 -2.98 23.98
CA HIS A 65 19.90 -2.92 23.89
C HIS A 65 19.22 -3.96 24.79
N SER A 66 19.68 -5.21 24.78
CA SER A 66 19.13 -6.25 25.65
C SER A 66 19.48 -6.02 27.12
N LEU A 67 20.67 -5.46 27.40
CA LEU A 67 21.05 -5.06 28.76
C LEU A 67 20.10 -3.99 29.35
N LEU A 68 19.67 -3.04 28.52
CA LEU A 68 18.88 -1.86 28.91
C LEU A 68 17.39 -1.98 28.53
N ASP A 69 16.96 -3.19 28.17
CA ASP A 69 15.58 -3.52 27.86
C ASP A 69 14.95 -2.60 26.79
N ARG A 70 15.70 -2.36 25.71
CA ARG A 70 15.28 -1.52 24.58
C ARG A 70 14.59 -2.35 23.51
N ASP A 71 13.44 -1.84 23.05
CA ASP A 71 12.62 -2.55 22.06
C ASP A 71 13.08 -2.43 20.62
N VAL A 72 13.84 -1.38 20.33
CA VAL A 72 14.12 -0.94 18.95
C VAL A 72 15.60 -0.75 18.74
N TYR A 73 16.13 -1.41 17.72
CA TYR A 73 17.43 -1.16 17.14
C TYR A 73 17.33 -0.16 15.99
N ARG A 74 18.33 0.72 15.89
CA ARG A 74 18.48 1.67 14.79
C ARG A 74 19.95 1.93 14.53
N GLY A 75 20.43 1.61 13.33
CA GLY A 75 21.85 1.74 12.98
C GLY A 75 22.40 3.14 13.23
N GLY A 76 23.50 3.21 14.01
CA GLY A 76 24.17 4.46 14.38
C GLY A 76 23.38 5.34 15.37
N ALA A 77 22.27 4.88 15.96
CA ALA A 77 21.56 5.63 16.99
C ALA A 77 22.24 5.50 18.36
N ILE A 78 22.12 6.55 19.17
CA ILE A 78 22.54 6.51 20.58
C ILE A 78 21.47 5.74 21.36
N VAL A 79 21.87 4.64 22.00
CA VAL A 79 20.98 3.79 22.82
C VAL A 79 20.62 4.48 24.14
N VAL A 80 21.62 5.07 24.81
CA VAL A 80 21.47 5.87 26.03
C VAL A 80 22.45 7.04 26.01
N GLY A 81 21.96 8.21 26.39
CA GLY A 81 22.73 9.46 26.46
C GLY A 81 22.06 10.62 25.73
N PRO A 82 22.64 11.82 25.80
CA PRO A 82 22.09 13.01 25.16
C PRO A 82 22.08 12.88 23.62
N VAL A 83 20.88 12.98 23.03
CA VAL A 83 20.65 12.85 21.58
C VAL A 83 21.16 14.07 20.80
N ARG A 84 21.28 15.23 21.46
CA ARG A 84 21.89 16.45 20.92
C ARG A 84 23.28 16.62 21.52
N ARG A 85 24.33 16.48 20.69
CA ARG A 85 25.63 17.09 20.97
C ARG A 85 25.62 18.52 20.42
N GLY A 86 26.09 19.48 21.22
CA GLY A 86 26.44 20.82 20.72
C GLY A 86 27.50 20.74 19.61
N ARG A 87 27.64 21.84 18.85
CA ARG A 87 28.57 22.08 17.71
C ARG A 87 29.49 20.89 17.36
N GLY A 88 29.04 20.04 16.43
CA GLY A 88 29.83 18.91 15.91
C GLY A 88 29.16 18.22 14.72
N ARG A 89 29.93 17.42 13.97
CA ARG A 89 29.39 16.60 12.86
C ARG A 89 28.37 15.60 13.41
N ARG A 90 27.15 15.60 12.84
CA ARG A 90 26.09 14.65 13.23
C ARG A 90 26.48 13.25 12.75
N LEU A 91 26.48 12.27 13.67
CA LEU A 91 26.62 10.86 13.32
C LEU A 91 25.50 10.48 12.34
N ARG A 92 25.82 9.74 11.27
CA ARG A 92 24.81 9.27 10.32
C ARG A 92 23.98 8.18 10.99
N VAL A 93 22.73 8.52 11.29
CA VAL A 93 21.75 7.57 11.85
C VAL A 93 20.90 7.03 10.71
N GLU A 94 20.78 5.71 10.62
CA GLU A 94 19.92 5.07 9.64
C GLU A 94 18.47 5.49 9.83
N ARG A 95 17.65 5.44 8.78
CA ARG A 95 16.23 5.81 8.89
C ARG A 95 15.37 4.68 9.42
N ARG A 96 15.72 3.45 9.02
CA ARG A 96 14.96 2.26 9.34
C ARG A 96 15.31 1.72 10.72
N VAL A 97 14.39 0.97 11.29
CA VAL A 97 14.48 0.41 12.64
C VAL A 97 14.16 -1.07 12.61
N LEU A 98 14.59 -1.79 13.65
CA LEU A 98 14.30 -3.21 13.83
C LEU A 98 13.75 -3.48 15.23
N PRO A 99 12.69 -4.30 15.35
CA PRO A 99 12.23 -4.79 16.64
C PRO A 99 13.22 -5.84 17.15
N ILE A 100 13.72 -5.65 18.36
CA ILE A 100 14.73 -6.54 18.97
C ILE A 100 14.31 -7.07 20.34
N THR A 101 13.16 -6.63 20.86
CA THR A 101 12.62 -7.15 22.12
C THR A 101 12.19 -8.61 21.97
N PRO A 102 12.55 -9.51 22.90
CA PRO A 102 12.11 -10.90 22.85
C PRO A 102 10.61 -11.04 23.16
N ASP A 103 10.02 -10.10 23.90
CA ASP A 103 8.61 -10.09 24.28
C ASP A 103 7.70 -9.90 23.05
N PRO A 104 6.83 -10.89 22.73
CA PRO A 104 5.90 -10.81 21.61
C PRO A 104 4.95 -9.60 21.65
N GLU A 105 4.48 -9.20 22.82
CA GLU A 105 3.51 -8.10 22.96
C GLU A 105 4.19 -6.76 22.68
N ARG A 106 5.35 -6.52 23.30
CA ARG A 106 6.15 -5.31 23.03
C ARG A 106 6.61 -5.26 21.58
N ARG A 107 6.97 -6.41 21.00
CA ARG A 107 7.30 -6.51 19.57
C ARG A 107 6.12 -6.10 18.70
N ALA A 108 4.91 -6.56 18.98
CA ALA A 108 3.71 -6.13 18.25
C ALA A 108 3.48 -4.62 18.37
N GLN A 109 3.68 -4.03 19.56
CA GLN A 109 3.60 -2.58 19.76
C GLN A 109 4.63 -1.81 18.91
N VAL A 110 5.84 -2.35 18.73
CA VAL A 110 6.84 -1.77 17.81
C VAL A 110 6.35 -1.80 16.37
N PHE A 111 5.77 -2.92 15.92
CA PHE A 111 5.18 -3.03 14.58
C PHE A 111 4.12 -1.98 14.33
N GLU A 112 3.25 -1.74 15.31
CA GLU A 112 2.19 -0.74 15.21
C GLU A 112 2.73 0.69 15.15
N ARG A 113 3.68 1.03 16.03
CA ARG A 113 4.24 2.38 16.15
C ARG A 113 5.18 2.73 14.99
N GLU A 114 6.01 1.78 14.57
CA GLU A 114 7.12 1.98 13.64
C GLU A 114 6.89 1.36 12.27
N LEU A 115 5.66 0.95 11.95
CA LEU A 115 5.26 0.25 10.71
C LEU A 115 6.00 0.74 9.45
N TRP A 116 6.05 2.05 9.22
CA TRP A 116 6.62 2.66 8.01
C TRP A 116 8.12 2.96 8.08
N ARG A 117 8.77 2.54 9.17
CA ARG A 117 10.20 2.69 9.44
C ARG A 117 10.89 1.35 9.64
N ILE A 118 10.18 0.23 9.68
CA ILE A 118 10.81 -1.08 9.87
C ILE A 118 11.65 -1.47 8.64
N ALA A 119 12.85 -2.00 8.87
CA ALA A 119 13.65 -2.65 7.81
C ALA A 119 13.16 -4.08 7.58
N VAL A 120 12.10 -4.20 6.79
CA VAL A 120 11.36 -5.45 6.54
C VAL A 120 12.29 -6.56 6.01
N GLU A 121 13.27 -6.20 5.18
CA GLU A 121 14.29 -7.10 4.62
C GLU A 121 15.14 -7.85 5.66
N HIS A 122 15.22 -7.36 6.90
CA HIS A 122 16.01 -7.99 7.96
C HIS A 122 15.15 -8.70 9.01
N LEU A 123 13.83 -8.67 8.86
CA LEU A 123 12.92 -9.45 9.71
C LEU A 123 12.96 -10.93 9.33
N ASN A 124 12.58 -11.80 10.25
CA ASN A 124 12.36 -13.21 9.92
C ASN A 124 11.10 -13.38 9.04
N TRP A 125 10.94 -14.54 8.41
CA TRP A 125 9.84 -14.78 7.46
C TRP A 125 8.44 -14.53 8.05
N GLY A 126 8.18 -15.01 9.27
CA GLY A 126 6.89 -14.82 9.93
C GLY A 126 6.60 -13.35 10.24
N GLU A 127 7.62 -12.60 10.65
CA GLU A 127 7.55 -11.16 10.90
C GLU A 127 7.38 -10.34 9.61
N GLN A 128 8.01 -10.74 8.50
CA GLN A 128 7.78 -10.12 7.19
C GLN A 128 6.31 -10.25 6.77
N HIS A 129 5.72 -11.43 6.98
CA HIS A 129 4.29 -11.68 6.73
C HIS A 129 3.38 -10.87 7.65
N ALA A 130 3.71 -10.79 8.94
CA ALA A 130 2.98 -9.98 9.91
C ALA A 130 3.03 -8.49 9.52
N TRP A 131 4.20 -8.01 9.10
CA TRP A 131 4.38 -6.65 8.59
C TRP A 131 3.51 -6.40 7.36
N ALA A 132 3.56 -7.28 6.36
CA ALA A 132 2.81 -7.14 5.12
C ALA A 132 1.29 -7.08 5.38
N ALA A 133 0.78 -7.94 6.26
CA ALA A 133 -0.62 -7.94 6.67
C ALA A 133 -1.01 -6.63 7.39
N LEU A 134 -0.23 -6.21 8.38
CA LEU A 134 -0.49 -4.98 9.13
C LEU A 134 -0.41 -3.74 8.23
N ALA A 135 0.58 -3.69 7.33
CA ALA A 135 0.75 -2.64 6.35
C ALA A 135 -0.43 -2.58 5.37
N GLY A 136 -0.92 -3.72 4.89
CA GLY A 136 -2.10 -3.79 4.01
C GLY A 136 -3.35 -3.25 4.71
N ALA A 137 -3.57 -3.63 5.97
CA ALA A 137 -4.71 -3.17 6.75
C ALA A 137 -4.68 -1.66 7.05
N ARG A 138 -3.49 -1.09 7.31
CA ARG A 138 -3.31 0.30 7.78
C ARG A 138 -2.80 1.27 6.71
N VAL A 139 -2.56 0.85 5.47
CA VAL A 139 -2.01 1.74 4.44
C VAL A 139 -2.93 2.93 4.18
N ALA A 140 -2.31 4.11 4.10
CA ALA A 140 -2.91 5.36 3.65
C ALA A 140 -2.32 5.78 2.30
N SER A 141 -2.97 6.73 1.62
CA SER A 141 -2.60 7.17 0.26
C SER A 141 -1.14 7.65 0.14
N ASN A 142 -0.63 8.34 1.16
CA ASN A 142 0.76 8.81 1.25
C ASN A 142 1.79 7.69 1.38
N ASN A 143 1.42 6.57 2.01
CA ASN A 143 2.30 5.45 2.30
C ASN A 143 2.24 4.34 1.25
N TRP A 144 1.31 4.38 0.30
CA TRP A 144 1.18 3.35 -0.75
C TRP A 144 2.48 3.10 -1.52
N ARG A 145 3.13 4.18 -2.00
CA ARG A 145 4.41 4.06 -2.72
C ARG A 145 5.53 3.57 -1.81
N ARG A 146 5.50 3.97 -0.53
CA ARG A 146 6.47 3.55 0.47
C ARG A 146 6.36 2.05 0.76
N ALA A 147 5.15 1.54 0.94
CA ALA A 147 4.89 0.11 1.15
C ALA A 147 5.52 -0.73 0.03
N LYS A 148 5.30 -0.34 -1.24
CA LYS A 148 5.90 -1.00 -2.40
C LYS A 148 7.43 -0.98 -2.37
N ALA A 149 8.04 0.16 -2.02
CA ALA A 149 9.49 0.27 -1.91
C ALA A 149 10.06 -0.55 -0.74
N MET A 150 9.28 -0.75 0.33
CA MET A 150 9.67 -1.59 1.46
C MET A 150 9.65 -3.08 1.10
N LEU A 151 8.87 -3.49 0.10
CA LEU A 151 8.81 -4.86 -0.42
C LEU A 151 9.69 -5.10 -1.66
N HIS A 152 10.70 -4.25 -1.91
CA HIS A 152 11.53 -4.37 -3.12
C HIS A 152 12.37 -5.65 -3.17
N PHE A 153 12.65 -6.27 -2.02
CA PHE A 153 13.42 -7.51 -1.89
C PHE A 153 12.55 -8.76 -2.09
N ASP A 154 11.23 -8.61 -2.17
CA ASP A 154 10.28 -9.72 -2.34
C ASP A 154 10.33 -10.28 -3.76
N GLY A 155 11.29 -11.19 -3.98
CA GLY A 155 11.50 -11.84 -5.28
C GLY A 155 10.37 -12.80 -5.67
N THR A 156 9.71 -13.44 -4.69
CA THR A 156 8.61 -14.38 -4.93
C THR A 156 7.29 -13.66 -5.18
N GLY A 157 7.12 -12.43 -4.65
CA GLY A 157 5.87 -11.68 -4.71
C GLY A 157 4.87 -12.07 -3.63
N GLU A 158 5.24 -12.98 -2.73
CA GLU A 158 4.38 -13.53 -1.69
C GLU A 158 3.99 -12.46 -0.66
N LEU A 159 4.97 -11.65 -0.22
CA LEU A 159 4.70 -10.56 0.73
C LEU A 159 3.84 -9.48 0.07
N ARG A 160 4.07 -9.19 -1.20
CA ARG A 160 3.25 -8.27 -1.99
C ARG A 160 1.83 -8.78 -2.15
N ARG A 161 1.62 -10.08 -2.42
CA ARG A 161 0.30 -10.72 -2.40
C ARG A 161 -0.36 -10.50 -1.05
N ARG A 162 0.31 -10.88 0.05
CA ARG A 162 -0.22 -10.76 1.42
C ARG A 162 -0.64 -9.32 1.75
N TYR A 163 0.19 -8.35 1.40
CA TYR A 163 -0.11 -6.92 1.56
C TYR A 163 -1.36 -6.48 0.80
N LEU A 164 -1.50 -6.87 -0.48
CA LEU A 164 -2.62 -6.47 -1.32
C LEU A 164 -3.93 -7.13 -0.91
N ILE A 165 -3.92 -8.45 -0.65
CA ILE A 165 -5.09 -9.18 -0.18
C ILE A 165 -5.57 -8.62 1.16
N THR A 166 -4.66 -8.38 2.10
CA THR A 166 -5.04 -7.80 3.39
C THR A 166 -5.59 -6.38 3.22
N CYS A 167 -5.08 -5.60 2.27
CA CYS A 167 -5.64 -4.30 1.92
C CYS A 167 -7.08 -4.42 1.41
N LEU A 168 -7.38 -5.41 0.55
CA LEU A 168 -8.73 -5.65 0.05
C LEU A 168 -9.71 -6.05 1.18
N GLN A 169 -9.25 -6.88 2.11
CA GLN A 169 -10.09 -7.42 3.19
C GLN A 169 -10.33 -6.42 4.34
N ARG A 170 -9.27 -5.74 4.80
CA ARG A 170 -9.29 -5.03 6.09
C ARG A 170 -9.25 -3.50 5.96
N ASN A 171 -8.84 -2.96 4.82
CA ASN A 171 -8.74 -1.51 4.66
C ASN A 171 -10.13 -0.90 4.47
N ARG A 172 -10.43 0.17 5.21
CA ARG A 172 -11.71 0.88 5.15
C ARG A 172 -11.81 1.87 3.98
N ASN A 173 -10.68 2.22 3.37
CA ASN A 173 -10.65 3.19 2.28
C ASN A 173 -10.89 2.49 0.92
N THR A 174 -12.09 2.68 0.37
CA THR A 174 -12.49 2.13 -0.94
C THR A 174 -11.53 2.48 -2.07
N GLN A 175 -10.98 3.70 -2.13
CA GLN A 175 -10.04 4.08 -3.19
C GLN A 175 -8.73 3.25 -3.12
N LEU A 176 -8.29 2.91 -1.91
CA LEU A 176 -7.11 2.07 -1.71
C LEU A 176 -7.41 0.60 -2.02
N ARG A 177 -8.60 0.10 -1.67
CA ARG A 177 -9.06 -1.22 -2.10
C ARG A 177 -9.09 -1.34 -3.62
N MET A 178 -9.65 -0.35 -4.31
CA MET A 178 -9.67 -0.29 -5.77
C MET A 178 -8.27 -0.27 -6.38
N ARG A 179 -7.35 0.47 -5.78
CA ARG A 179 -5.94 0.48 -6.19
C ARG A 179 -5.24 -0.85 -5.93
N ALA A 180 -5.54 -1.51 -4.80
CA ALA A 180 -5.04 -2.85 -4.49
C ALA A 180 -5.50 -3.85 -5.56
N LEU A 181 -6.76 -3.77 -5.96
CA LEU A 181 -7.38 -4.65 -6.95
C LEU A 181 -6.71 -4.51 -8.33
N GLN A 182 -6.40 -3.28 -8.74
CA GLN A 182 -5.63 -3.01 -9.96
C GLN A 182 -4.23 -3.65 -9.91
N GLU A 183 -3.56 -3.57 -8.76
CA GLU A 183 -2.24 -4.16 -8.57
C GLU A 183 -2.30 -5.69 -8.53
N VAL A 184 -3.33 -6.31 -7.93
CA VAL A 184 -3.56 -7.76 -7.99
C VAL A 184 -3.66 -8.24 -9.44
N GLY A 185 -4.44 -7.53 -10.27
CA GLY A 185 -4.49 -7.83 -11.71
C GLY A 185 -3.13 -7.69 -12.41
N ALA A 186 -2.27 -6.79 -11.95
CA ALA A 186 -0.93 -6.60 -12.50
C ALA A 186 0.10 -7.62 -12.00
N LEU A 187 -0.09 -8.25 -10.83
CA LEU A 187 0.78 -9.33 -10.35
C LEU A 187 0.69 -10.59 -11.22
N ARG A 188 -0.45 -10.79 -11.92
CA ARG A 188 -0.73 -12.00 -12.73
C ARG A 188 -0.68 -13.30 -11.93
N ASP A 189 -0.92 -13.17 -10.64
CA ASP A 189 -0.90 -14.26 -9.69
C ASP A 189 -2.29 -14.89 -9.60
N PRO A 190 -2.46 -16.17 -10.01
CA PRO A 190 -3.76 -16.82 -10.05
C PRO A 190 -4.44 -16.93 -8.69
N GLU A 191 -3.67 -17.16 -7.62
CA GLU A 191 -4.20 -17.32 -6.26
C GLU A 191 -4.70 -15.97 -5.73
N ALA A 192 -3.89 -14.92 -5.88
CA ALA A 192 -4.30 -13.57 -5.51
C ALA A 192 -5.53 -13.10 -6.29
N PHE A 193 -5.61 -13.45 -7.58
CA PHE A 193 -6.74 -13.08 -8.41
C PHE A 193 -8.02 -13.81 -7.98
N ASP A 194 -7.92 -15.10 -7.64
CA ASP A 194 -9.04 -15.89 -7.13
C ASP A 194 -9.59 -15.31 -5.82
N GLU A 195 -8.72 -15.08 -4.84
CA GLU A 195 -9.11 -14.46 -3.57
C GLU A 195 -9.75 -13.08 -3.78
N ALA A 196 -9.22 -12.29 -4.71
CA ALA A 196 -9.78 -10.98 -5.04
C ALA A 196 -11.19 -11.05 -5.65
N VAL A 197 -11.49 -12.06 -6.47
CA VAL A 197 -12.84 -12.30 -7.01
C VAL A 197 -13.82 -12.56 -5.86
N GLU A 198 -13.48 -13.47 -4.94
CA GLU A 198 -14.33 -13.82 -3.80
C GLU A 198 -14.55 -12.63 -2.86
N ILE A 199 -13.50 -11.86 -2.55
CA ILE A 199 -13.60 -10.66 -1.70
C ILE A 199 -14.53 -9.61 -2.33
N VAL A 200 -14.43 -9.39 -3.64
CA VAL A 200 -15.28 -8.43 -4.36
C VAL A 200 -16.76 -8.86 -4.34
N GLY A 201 -17.04 -10.16 -4.32
CA GLY A 201 -18.40 -10.68 -4.17
C GLY A 201 -19.10 -10.18 -2.90
N GLY A 202 -18.36 -10.06 -1.80
CA GLY A 202 -18.84 -9.59 -0.50
C GLY A 202 -18.97 -8.07 -0.35
N TRP A 203 -18.58 -7.27 -1.35
CA TRP A 203 -18.66 -5.81 -1.29
C TRP A 203 -20.09 -5.28 -1.47
N SER A 204 -20.30 -4.03 -1.06
CA SER A 204 -21.56 -3.29 -1.32
C SER A 204 -21.84 -3.20 -2.82
N ARG A 205 -23.10 -3.05 -3.21
CA ARG A 205 -23.53 -3.08 -4.63
C ARG A 205 -22.72 -2.13 -5.53
N GLU A 206 -22.52 -0.88 -5.11
CA GLU A 206 -21.79 0.13 -5.89
C GLU A 206 -20.29 -0.19 -5.96
N GLU A 207 -19.68 -0.54 -4.83
CA GLU A 207 -18.25 -0.85 -4.77
C GLU A 207 -17.92 -2.16 -5.52
N ARG A 208 -18.78 -3.17 -5.40
CA ARG A 208 -18.70 -4.43 -6.15
C ARG A 208 -18.74 -4.16 -7.64
N ARG A 209 -19.61 -3.26 -8.12
CA ARG A 209 -19.69 -2.89 -9.54
C ARG A 209 -18.36 -2.30 -10.03
N GLU A 210 -17.73 -1.42 -9.26
CA GLU A 210 -16.42 -0.87 -9.62
C GLU A 210 -15.31 -1.94 -9.55
N GLY A 211 -15.33 -2.78 -8.53
CA GLY A 211 -14.37 -3.87 -8.34
C GLY A 211 -14.43 -4.88 -9.50
N VAL A 212 -15.63 -5.33 -9.86
CA VAL A 212 -15.88 -6.21 -11.00
C VAL A 212 -15.34 -5.60 -12.29
N LYS A 213 -15.62 -4.32 -12.53
CA LYS A 213 -15.10 -3.61 -13.71
C LYS A 213 -13.56 -3.64 -13.75
N THR A 214 -12.90 -3.48 -12.61
CA THR A 214 -11.44 -3.51 -12.50
C THR A 214 -10.88 -4.90 -12.78
N LEU A 215 -11.49 -5.96 -12.22
CA LEU A 215 -11.05 -7.34 -12.46
C LEU A 215 -11.31 -7.81 -13.90
N LEU A 216 -12.46 -7.43 -14.48
CA LEU A 216 -12.73 -7.67 -15.90
C LEU A 216 -11.71 -6.95 -16.80
N GLN A 217 -11.31 -5.73 -16.44
CA GLN A 217 -10.26 -4.99 -17.16
C GLN A 217 -8.93 -5.74 -17.11
N ALA A 218 -8.55 -6.28 -15.95
CA ALA A 218 -7.33 -7.10 -15.82
C ALA A 218 -7.38 -8.35 -16.72
N LEU A 219 -8.51 -9.09 -16.73
CA LEU A 219 -8.70 -10.26 -17.60
C LEU A 219 -8.70 -9.91 -19.10
N ALA A 220 -9.19 -8.73 -19.46
CA ALA A 220 -9.28 -8.25 -20.83
C ALA A 220 -7.93 -7.85 -21.43
N GLU A 221 -7.06 -7.25 -20.60
CA GLU A 221 -5.77 -6.71 -21.00
C GLU A 221 -4.68 -7.78 -21.04
N ARG A 222 -4.68 -8.72 -20.09
CA ARG A 222 -3.59 -9.69 -19.92
C ARG A 222 -4.12 -11.09 -19.57
N PRO A 223 -3.48 -12.16 -20.04
CA PRO A 223 -3.80 -13.51 -19.59
C PRO A 223 -3.31 -13.73 -18.15
N ILE A 224 -4.23 -14.18 -17.29
CA ILE A 224 -4.01 -14.49 -15.87
C ILE A 224 -4.55 -15.91 -15.63
N GLY A 225 -3.76 -16.75 -14.95
CA GLY A 225 -4.13 -18.14 -14.65
C GLY A 225 -4.33 -19.03 -15.88
N ARG A 226 -4.86 -20.22 -15.64
CA ARG A 226 -5.26 -21.15 -16.69
C ARG A 226 -6.59 -20.70 -17.32
N ARG A 227 -6.89 -21.20 -18.52
CA ARG A 227 -8.09 -20.80 -19.28
C ARG A 227 -9.39 -21.12 -18.55
N ASP A 228 -9.46 -22.29 -17.92
CA ASP A 228 -10.58 -22.75 -17.09
C ASP A 228 -10.79 -21.84 -15.88
N GLN A 229 -9.72 -21.48 -15.17
CA GLN A 229 -9.76 -20.52 -14.06
C GLN A 229 -10.28 -19.16 -14.52
N ALA A 230 -9.69 -18.60 -15.59
CA ALA A 230 -10.12 -17.34 -16.16
C ALA A 230 -11.58 -17.34 -16.64
N SER A 231 -12.06 -18.48 -17.16
CA SER A 231 -13.46 -18.66 -17.55
C SER A 231 -14.39 -18.65 -16.34
N ARG A 232 -14.02 -19.35 -15.25
CA ARG A 232 -14.77 -19.36 -13.98
C ARG A 232 -14.87 -17.95 -13.39
N TRP A 233 -13.74 -17.28 -13.23
CA TRP A 233 -13.69 -15.92 -12.71
C TRP A 233 -14.55 -14.96 -13.54
N LEU A 234 -14.45 -15.04 -14.87
CA LEU A 234 -15.25 -14.19 -15.76
C LEU A 234 -16.75 -14.33 -15.52
N TRP A 235 -17.25 -15.56 -15.30
CA TRP A 235 -18.67 -15.78 -15.07
C TRP A 235 -19.11 -15.42 -13.65
N HIS A 236 -18.26 -15.62 -12.63
CA HIS A 236 -18.52 -15.09 -11.27
C HIS A 236 -18.61 -13.56 -11.30
N LEU A 237 -17.68 -12.90 -12.00
CA LEU A 237 -17.69 -11.46 -12.19
C LEU A 237 -18.93 -10.97 -12.94
N ALA A 238 -19.34 -11.69 -13.99
CA ALA A 238 -20.54 -11.37 -14.75
C ALA A 238 -21.82 -11.50 -13.91
N GLU A 239 -21.87 -12.49 -13.02
CA GLU A 239 -22.96 -12.68 -12.05
C GLU A 239 -23.01 -11.53 -11.03
N TYR A 240 -21.86 -11.13 -10.48
CA TYR A 240 -21.78 -10.00 -9.55
C TYR A 240 -22.22 -8.66 -10.14
N SER A 241 -22.12 -8.51 -11.47
CA SER A 241 -22.59 -7.34 -12.24
C SER A 241 -23.81 -7.62 -13.12
N ARG A 242 -24.64 -8.62 -12.77
CA ARG A 242 -25.81 -9.05 -13.56
C ARG A 242 -26.68 -7.90 -14.06
N GLU A 243 -27.02 -7.00 -13.15
CA GLU A 243 -27.92 -5.86 -13.41
C GLU A 243 -27.42 -4.98 -14.57
N VAL A 244 -26.11 -4.72 -14.63
CA VAL A 244 -25.48 -3.90 -15.69
C VAL A 244 -25.64 -4.58 -17.05
N HIS A 245 -25.57 -5.90 -17.08
CA HIS A 245 -25.72 -6.69 -18.29
C HIS A 245 -27.19 -6.80 -18.72
N GLU A 246 -28.10 -6.95 -17.77
CA GLU A 246 -29.54 -6.93 -18.00
C GLU A 246 -30.02 -5.58 -18.56
N GLU A 247 -29.62 -4.46 -17.96
CA GLU A 247 -29.93 -3.09 -18.43
C GLU A 247 -29.50 -2.88 -19.90
N TYR A 248 -28.29 -3.33 -20.24
CA TYR A 248 -27.80 -3.29 -21.62
C TYR A 248 -28.61 -4.21 -22.55
N ALA A 249 -28.90 -5.44 -22.13
CA ALA A 249 -29.61 -6.39 -22.96
C ALA A 249 -31.06 -5.95 -23.23
N VAL A 250 -31.77 -5.44 -22.22
CA VAL A 250 -33.13 -4.89 -22.35
C VAL A 250 -33.17 -3.67 -23.26
N SER A 251 -32.22 -2.74 -23.11
CA SER A 251 -32.16 -1.54 -23.96
C SER A 251 -31.84 -1.89 -25.42
N ARG A 252 -31.01 -2.92 -25.66
CA ARG A 252 -30.62 -3.34 -27.01
C ARG A 252 -31.66 -4.24 -27.70
N TRP A 253 -32.36 -5.07 -26.92
CA TRP A 253 -33.32 -6.05 -27.39
C TRP A 253 -34.48 -6.20 -26.39
N PRO A 254 -35.64 -5.55 -26.64
CA PRO A 254 -36.75 -5.51 -25.68
C PRO A 254 -37.29 -6.89 -25.26
N GLU A 255 -37.22 -7.85 -26.17
CA GLU A 255 -37.59 -9.25 -25.98
C GLU A 255 -36.81 -9.94 -24.83
N THR A 256 -35.65 -9.39 -24.46
CA THR A 256 -34.86 -9.80 -23.28
C THR A 256 -35.72 -9.91 -22.03
N LYS A 257 -36.58 -8.92 -21.76
CA LYS A 257 -37.41 -8.90 -20.56
C LYS A 257 -38.38 -10.07 -20.52
N ARG A 258 -38.95 -10.43 -21.67
CA ARG A 258 -39.84 -11.59 -21.81
C ARG A 258 -39.08 -12.89 -21.56
N LEU A 259 -37.92 -13.08 -22.21
CA LEU A 259 -37.14 -14.32 -22.09
C LEU A 259 -36.59 -14.54 -20.67
N LEU A 260 -36.04 -13.51 -20.04
CA LEU A 260 -35.58 -13.57 -18.66
C LEU A 260 -36.74 -13.79 -17.69
N GLY A 261 -37.88 -13.10 -17.92
CA GLY A 261 -39.09 -13.30 -17.12
C GLY A 261 -39.64 -14.73 -17.22
N LEU A 262 -39.69 -15.31 -18.43
CA LEU A 262 -40.09 -16.71 -18.62
C LEU A 262 -39.15 -17.68 -17.89
N LEU A 263 -37.84 -17.41 -17.87
CA LEU A 263 -36.89 -18.22 -17.15
C LEU A 263 -37.13 -18.12 -15.63
N VAL A 264 -37.13 -16.90 -15.07
CA VAL A 264 -37.28 -16.66 -13.62
C VAL A 264 -38.62 -17.20 -13.08
N ASN A 265 -39.70 -17.07 -13.84
CA ASN A 265 -41.05 -17.48 -13.42
C ASN A 265 -41.41 -18.94 -13.75
N SER A 266 -40.44 -19.76 -14.18
CA SER A 266 -40.68 -21.17 -14.52
C SER A 266 -39.98 -22.10 -13.54
N SER A 267 -40.55 -23.28 -13.32
CA SER A 267 -40.02 -24.32 -12.43
C SER A 267 -40.02 -25.70 -13.11
N GLY A 268 -39.34 -26.68 -12.51
CA GLY A 268 -39.28 -28.06 -13.00
C GLY A 268 -38.82 -28.19 -14.47
N GLY A 269 -39.42 -29.11 -15.22
CA GLY A 269 -39.07 -29.33 -16.64
C GLY A 269 -39.36 -28.14 -17.55
N ALA A 270 -40.30 -27.25 -17.18
CA ALA A 270 -40.55 -26.01 -17.92
C ALA A 270 -39.37 -25.05 -17.82
N HIS A 271 -38.68 -25.01 -16.68
CA HIS A 271 -37.49 -24.18 -16.48
C HIS A 271 -36.35 -24.58 -17.42
N ALA A 272 -36.07 -25.88 -17.55
CA ALA A 272 -35.07 -26.39 -18.49
C ALA A 272 -35.42 -26.08 -19.96
N ARG A 273 -36.71 -26.14 -20.33
CA ARG A 273 -37.18 -25.72 -21.67
C ARG A 273 -36.96 -24.23 -21.91
N ASN A 274 -37.27 -23.38 -20.94
CA ASN A 274 -37.07 -21.93 -21.04
C ASN A 274 -35.57 -21.56 -21.09
N ALA A 275 -34.72 -22.24 -20.32
CA ALA A 275 -33.27 -22.06 -20.40
C ALA A 275 -32.74 -22.40 -21.80
N ARG A 276 -33.17 -23.52 -22.39
CA ARG A 276 -32.82 -23.89 -23.78
C ARG A 276 -33.30 -22.85 -24.79
N ARG A 277 -34.52 -22.34 -24.62
CA ARG A 277 -35.08 -21.29 -25.47
C ARG A 277 -34.26 -20.00 -25.39
N LEU A 278 -33.88 -19.57 -24.19
CA LEU A 278 -33.02 -18.41 -23.99
C LEU A 278 -31.65 -18.60 -24.63
N VAL A 279 -30.99 -19.74 -24.40
CA VAL A 279 -29.69 -20.07 -25.01
C VAL A 279 -29.78 -20.08 -26.53
N GLN A 280 -30.84 -20.65 -27.11
CA GLN A 280 -31.04 -20.64 -28.55
C GLN A 280 -31.21 -19.21 -29.08
N ALA A 281 -32.01 -18.38 -28.40
CA ALA A 281 -32.14 -16.95 -28.71
C ALA A 281 -30.79 -16.22 -28.70
N THR A 282 -29.90 -16.51 -27.73
CA THR A 282 -28.58 -15.87 -27.67
C THR A 282 -27.69 -16.14 -28.87
N LYS A 283 -27.87 -17.28 -29.57
CA LYS A 283 -27.02 -17.66 -30.72
C LYS A 283 -27.25 -16.77 -31.94
N ASN A 284 -28.44 -16.18 -32.04
CA ASN A 284 -28.82 -15.32 -33.16
C ASN A 284 -28.44 -13.84 -32.93
N GLN A 285 -27.84 -13.53 -31.78
CA GLN A 285 -27.46 -12.17 -31.41
C GLN A 285 -25.97 -11.92 -31.62
N ASP A 286 -25.59 -10.64 -31.64
CA ASP A 286 -24.18 -10.26 -31.63
C ASP A 286 -23.49 -10.71 -30.33
N ARG A 287 -22.17 -10.96 -30.41
CA ARG A 287 -21.39 -11.53 -29.29
C ARG A 287 -21.60 -10.81 -27.96
N ARG A 288 -21.75 -9.48 -27.98
CA ARG A 288 -21.90 -8.67 -26.79
C ARG A 288 -23.29 -8.83 -26.17
N LEU A 289 -24.34 -8.80 -26.99
CA LEU A 289 -25.70 -9.05 -26.53
C LEU A 289 -25.86 -10.50 -26.04
N SER A 290 -25.30 -11.48 -26.75
CA SER A 290 -25.30 -12.88 -26.29
C SER A 290 -24.63 -13.03 -24.92
N ALA A 291 -23.48 -12.38 -24.70
CA ALA A 291 -22.77 -12.39 -23.42
C ALA A 291 -23.60 -11.75 -22.30
N ALA A 292 -24.23 -10.61 -22.60
CA ALA A 292 -25.08 -9.91 -21.64
C ALA A 292 -26.30 -10.74 -21.22
N LEU A 293 -26.95 -11.42 -22.17
CA LEU A 293 -28.08 -12.32 -21.92
C LEU A 293 -27.68 -13.51 -21.04
N LEU A 294 -26.55 -14.16 -21.32
CA LEU A 294 -26.06 -15.29 -20.51
C LEU A 294 -25.59 -14.86 -19.12
N ALA A 295 -25.08 -13.62 -18.98
CA ALA A 295 -24.74 -13.04 -17.70
C ALA A 295 -25.98 -12.69 -16.87
N ALA A 296 -27.05 -12.21 -17.52
CA ALA A 296 -28.32 -11.86 -16.89
C ALA A 296 -29.17 -13.09 -16.47
N ALA A 297 -29.00 -14.22 -17.15
CA ALA A 297 -29.79 -15.43 -16.90
C ALA A 297 -29.44 -16.10 -15.56
N LEU A 298 -30.45 -16.29 -14.71
CA LEU A 298 -30.37 -17.11 -13.50
C LEU A 298 -31.19 -18.38 -13.65
N ALA A 299 -30.58 -19.51 -13.28
CA ALA A 299 -31.30 -20.77 -13.11
C ALA A 299 -31.27 -21.19 -11.64
N HIS A 300 -32.37 -21.77 -11.17
CA HIS A 300 -32.48 -22.32 -9.82
C HIS A 300 -32.71 -23.84 -9.80
N THR A 301 -32.86 -24.48 -10.98
CA THR A 301 -32.85 -25.95 -11.10
C THR A 301 -31.53 -26.42 -11.71
N PRO A 302 -31.03 -27.61 -11.31
CA PRO A 302 -29.76 -28.12 -11.81
C PRO A 302 -29.76 -28.33 -13.33
N GLU A 303 -30.88 -28.79 -13.91
CA GLU A 303 -31.00 -29.00 -15.36
C GLU A 303 -30.87 -27.69 -16.16
N ALA A 304 -31.56 -26.63 -15.72
CA ALA A 304 -31.49 -25.33 -16.38
C ALA A 304 -30.10 -24.70 -16.20
N GLN A 305 -29.48 -24.88 -15.03
CA GLN A 305 -28.13 -24.43 -14.75
C GLN A 305 -27.12 -25.11 -15.69
N GLN A 306 -27.19 -26.43 -15.89
CA GLN A 306 -26.34 -27.15 -16.84
C GLN A 306 -26.47 -26.62 -18.28
N VAL A 307 -27.69 -26.27 -18.70
CA VAL A 307 -27.93 -25.67 -20.03
C VAL A 307 -27.24 -24.31 -20.17
N LEU A 308 -27.36 -23.44 -19.15
CA LEU A 308 -26.69 -22.14 -19.13
C LEU A 308 -25.17 -22.30 -19.08
N ASP A 309 -24.66 -23.19 -18.23
CA ASP A 309 -23.22 -23.42 -18.06
C ASP A 309 -22.58 -23.97 -19.35
N GLY A 310 -23.26 -24.88 -20.05
CA GLY A 310 -22.81 -25.34 -21.37
C GLY A 310 -22.72 -24.18 -22.39
N ALA A 311 -23.64 -23.23 -22.35
CA ALA A 311 -23.59 -22.03 -23.21
C ALA A 311 -22.45 -21.08 -22.81
N ARG A 312 -22.30 -20.83 -21.50
CA ARG A 312 -21.26 -20.00 -20.90
C ARG A 312 -19.86 -20.54 -21.20
N MET A 313 -19.65 -21.85 -21.06
CA MET A 313 -18.39 -22.53 -21.40
C MET A 313 -18.03 -22.37 -22.88
N ARG A 314 -19.00 -22.55 -23.80
CA ARG A 314 -18.77 -22.34 -25.24
C ARG A 314 -18.38 -20.90 -25.57
N MET A 315 -19.00 -19.93 -24.91
CA MET A 315 -18.72 -18.51 -25.14
C MET A 315 -17.36 -18.07 -24.55
N ALA A 316 -16.97 -18.64 -23.42
CA ALA A 316 -15.73 -18.36 -22.70
C ALA A 316 -14.49 -19.05 -23.28
N ARG A 317 -14.54 -19.64 -24.48
CA ARG A 317 -13.36 -20.18 -25.18
C ARG A 317 -12.18 -19.18 -25.28
N LYS A 318 -12.48 -17.89 -25.35
CA LYS A 318 -11.51 -16.78 -25.29
C LYS A 318 -11.91 -15.81 -24.16
N PRO A 319 -11.52 -16.06 -22.90
CA PRO A 319 -11.97 -15.29 -21.74
C PRO A 319 -11.67 -13.79 -21.86
N SER A 320 -10.45 -13.41 -22.26
CA SER A 320 -10.07 -11.99 -22.41
C SER A 320 -10.91 -11.24 -23.43
N ALA A 321 -11.28 -11.89 -24.54
CA ALA A 321 -12.15 -11.28 -25.55
C ALA A 321 -13.58 -11.12 -25.03
N LEU A 322 -14.08 -12.10 -24.28
CA LEU A 322 -15.40 -12.02 -23.64
C LEU A 322 -15.44 -10.96 -22.53
N ALA A 323 -14.38 -10.83 -21.73
CA ALA A 323 -14.25 -9.80 -20.71
C ALA A 323 -14.37 -8.40 -21.32
N ARG A 324 -13.75 -8.16 -22.49
CA ARG A 324 -13.88 -6.89 -23.24
C ARG A 324 -15.31 -6.59 -23.66
N GLU A 325 -16.07 -7.61 -24.07
CA GLU A 325 -17.48 -7.40 -24.44
C GLU A 325 -18.34 -7.06 -23.23
N LEU A 326 -18.16 -7.77 -22.11
CA LEU A 326 -18.87 -7.48 -20.85
C LEU A 326 -18.50 -6.10 -20.30
N LEU A 327 -17.24 -5.69 -20.38
CA LEU A 327 -16.78 -4.35 -19.97
C LEU A 327 -17.49 -3.21 -20.68
N ARG A 328 -17.87 -3.40 -21.96
CA ARG A 328 -18.58 -2.37 -22.73
C ARG A 328 -19.96 -2.05 -22.17
N ASN A 329 -20.56 -2.96 -21.39
CA ASN A 329 -21.87 -2.78 -20.77
C ASN A 329 -21.81 -1.83 -19.57
N PHE A 330 -20.65 -1.67 -18.95
CA PHE A 330 -20.50 -0.75 -17.83
C PHE A 330 -20.65 0.70 -18.28
N PRO A 331 -21.29 1.57 -17.47
CA PRO A 331 -21.38 2.97 -17.79
C PRO A 331 -19.99 3.56 -18.00
N LYS A 332 -19.83 4.26 -19.12
CA LYS A 332 -18.64 5.09 -19.36
C LYS A 332 -18.70 6.17 -18.29
N GLY A 333 -17.74 6.16 -17.36
CA GLY A 333 -17.72 7.11 -16.25
C GLY A 333 -17.91 8.52 -16.82
N ARG A 334 -18.85 9.29 -16.25
CA ARG A 334 -18.94 10.72 -16.54
C ARG A 334 -17.56 11.27 -16.25
N ARG A 335 -16.76 11.55 -17.29
CA ARG A 335 -15.66 12.49 -17.17
C ARG A 335 -16.32 13.71 -16.56
N LYS A 336 -16.03 14.03 -15.30
CA LYS A 336 -16.32 15.36 -14.75
C LYS A 336 -15.72 16.30 -15.77
N ARG A 337 -16.59 16.89 -16.60
CA ARG A 337 -16.21 17.82 -17.66
C ARG A 337 -15.55 18.95 -16.87
N GLY A 338 -14.22 18.95 -16.85
CA GLY A 338 -13.44 19.95 -16.14
C GLY A 338 -14.02 21.29 -16.55
N GLY A 339 -14.49 22.06 -15.57
CA GLY A 339 -15.04 23.39 -15.77
C GLY A 339 -14.06 24.13 -16.66
N ARG A 340 -14.45 24.32 -17.92
CA ARG A 340 -13.69 25.05 -18.91
C ARG A 340 -13.58 26.46 -18.34
N ARG A 341 -12.46 26.77 -17.68
CA ARG A 341 -12.08 28.13 -17.30
C ARG A 341 -12.24 28.96 -18.58
N ARG A 342 -13.34 29.70 -18.64
CA ARG A 342 -13.57 30.72 -19.66
C ARG A 342 -12.41 31.70 -19.51
N ARG A 343 -11.46 31.63 -20.43
CA ARG A 343 -10.61 32.76 -20.78
C ARG A 343 -11.56 33.86 -21.27
N GLY A 344 -11.90 34.80 -20.39
CA GLY A 344 -12.48 36.08 -20.74
C GLY A 344 -11.38 37.12 -20.70
N ARG A 345 -10.92 37.54 -21.87
CA ARG A 345 -10.05 38.71 -22.05
C ARG A 345 -10.95 39.84 -22.56
N GLY A 346 -11.02 40.94 -21.80
CA GLY A 346 -11.21 42.29 -22.34
C GLY A 346 -12.56 43.00 -22.13
N GLY A 347 -12.52 44.03 -21.26
CA GLY A 347 -13.22 45.33 -21.37
C GLY A 347 -14.69 45.40 -20.94
N ASN A 348 -15.22 46.49 -20.38
CA ASN A 348 -14.72 47.71 -19.74
C ASN A 348 -15.95 48.42 -19.10
N LYS A 349 -15.73 49.22 -18.05
CA LYS A 349 -16.51 50.39 -17.54
C LYS A 349 -17.87 50.24 -16.79
N GLY A 350 -17.97 51.05 -15.73
CA GLY A 350 -19.19 51.55 -15.07
C GLY A 350 -19.27 51.28 -13.54
N GLU A 351 -18.44 51.86 -12.67
CA GLU A 351 -18.58 53.15 -11.94
C GLU A 351 -19.71 53.26 -10.89
N SER A 352 -19.31 53.50 -9.62
CA SER A 352 -19.92 54.34 -8.55
C SER A 352 -19.17 54.01 -7.23
N GLU A 353 -18.18 54.80 -6.75
CA GLU A 353 -18.30 55.93 -5.78
C GLU A 353 -18.97 55.53 -4.45
N ASN A 354 -18.51 55.80 -3.21
CA ASN A 354 -17.64 56.78 -2.53
C ASN A 354 -17.16 56.12 -1.20
N GLY A 355 -16.14 56.54 -0.42
CA GLY A 355 -15.26 57.71 -0.40
C GLY A 355 -14.44 57.73 0.93
N ASN A 356 -13.49 58.67 1.01
CA ASN A 356 -12.76 59.20 2.20
C ASN A 356 -11.74 58.33 2.96
N VAL A 357 -10.64 58.85 3.55
CA VAL A 357 -9.70 59.98 3.34
C VAL A 357 -8.55 59.78 4.35
N GLN A 358 -7.32 60.05 3.89
CA GLN A 358 -6.08 60.47 4.58
C GLN A 358 -5.44 59.75 5.79
N ALA A 359 -4.11 59.76 5.68
CA ALA A 359 -3.07 59.33 6.60
C ALA A 359 -2.79 60.33 7.73
N VAL A 360 -2.25 59.84 8.86
CA VAL A 360 -1.31 60.57 9.74
C VAL A 360 -0.29 59.59 10.33
N GLU A 361 0.99 59.98 10.24
CA GLU A 361 2.20 59.36 10.79
C GLU A 361 2.52 59.77 12.25
N SER A 362 3.51 59.06 12.82
CA SER A 362 4.49 59.40 13.89
C SER A 362 4.32 58.63 15.21
N ARG A 363 5.36 58.04 15.83
CA ARG A 363 6.71 58.55 16.19
C ARG A 363 7.77 57.41 16.17
N LYS A 364 8.95 57.56 15.53
CA LYS A 364 10.31 57.99 16.02
C LYS A 364 10.78 57.32 17.34
N SER A 365 11.95 56.65 17.37
CA SER A 365 13.34 57.21 17.41
C SER A 365 14.37 56.30 16.67
N LYS A 366 15.24 56.78 15.74
CA LYS A 366 16.55 57.49 15.86
C LYS A 366 17.57 56.78 16.77
N LYS A 367 18.87 56.61 16.45
CA LYS A 367 19.75 56.95 15.31
C LYS A 367 21.12 56.29 15.58
N GLY A 368 21.88 55.94 14.55
CA GLY A 368 23.32 55.61 14.64
C GLY A 368 23.91 55.43 13.25
N ASN A 369 24.65 56.43 12.78
CA ASN A 369 25.03 56.70 11.39
C ASN A 369 26.54 56.56 11.23
N SER A 370 27.03 56.00 10.12
CA SER A 370 28.10 56.59 9.31
C SER A 370 28.49 55.69 8.14
N GLU A 371 28.19 56.16 6.92
CA GLU A 371 28.73 55.71 5.64
C GLU A 371 30.19 56.12 5.45
N SER A 372 30.91 55.38 4.61
CA SER A 372 31.79 55.85 3.52
C SER A 372 32.59 54.64 3.03
N GLY A 373 32.84 54.39 1.74
CA GLY A 373 32.55 55.06 0.50
C GLY A 373 33.39 54.32 -0.54
N ASP A 374 32.76 53.78 -1.58
CA ASP A 374 33.43 53.15 -2.71
C ASP A 374 33.90 54.25 -3.68
N ARG A 375 35.19 54.27 -4.02
CA ARG A 375 35.71 54.96 -5.20
C ARG A 375 36.85 54.16 -5.81
N SER A 376 36.52 53.53 -6.93
CA SER A 376 37.43 53.14 -7.98
C SER A 376 38.11 54.37 -8.61
N GLN A 377 39.41 54.27 -8.91
CA GLN A 377 40.00 54.43 -10.25
C GLN A 377 41.51 54.71 -10.20
N GLN A 378 42.23 53.90 -11.00
CA GLN A 378 43.36 54.26 -11.87
C GLN A 378 44.66 54.88 -11.29
N ARG A 379 45.70 54.03 -11.26
CA ARG A 379 47.09 54.19 -11.79
C ARG A 379 47.48 55.56 -12.38
N PRO A 380 48.75 56.01 -12.24
CA PRO A 380 49.85 55.40 -13.01
C PRO A 380 51.24 55.32 -12.34
N ALA A 381 52.13 54.69 -13.11
CA ALA A 381 53.56 54.40 -12.99
C ALA A 381 54.45 55.31 -12.11
N ALA A 382 55.32 54.66 -11.32
CA ALA A 382 56.75 54.54 -11.61
C ALA A 382 57.25 53.20 -11.01
#